data_AF-A0A1G7FXX7-F1
#
_entry.id   AF-A0A1G7FXX7-F1
#
_cell.length_a   1.000
_cell.length_b   1.000
_cell.length_c   1.000
_cell.angle_alpha   90.00
_cell.angle_beta   90.00
_cell.angle_gamma   90.00
#
_symmetry.space_group_name_H-M   'P 1'
#
loop_
_entity.id
_entity.type
_entity.pdbx_description
1 polymer ?
#
loop_
_entity_poly.entity_id
_entity_poly.type
_entity_poly.pdbx_seq_one_letter_code
_entity_poly.pdbx_strand_id
1 'polypeptide(L)'
;MLIAANIPQTSLTTQTASATSEARAPTSQTGFTIQTSAPTSAPMAEAIYADYDLTDMSPDEIDDMTDRLREAGVYEFSDMMMLETRGTRFQQHLCDGLYEAGILESPSFDGTRKSDILESFKIQIEMSRRASDPAGDPIDYAQKNLDRLEDIHAQAQADRAKAQSVPSRAAPPPALAQSLLGFMAQSG
;
A
#
# COMPACT_ATOMS: atom_id res chain seq x y z
N MET A 1 -3.21 -9.72 -63.45
CA MET A 1 -3.69 -9.89 -62.06
C MET A 1 -2.85 -9.00 -61.17
N LEU A 2 -3.44 -7.88 -60.74
CA LEU A 2 -2.85 -6.83 -59.89
C LEU A 2 -3.86 -6.60 -58.79
N ILE A 3 -3.52 -6.82 -57.51
CA ILE A 3 -4.14 -6.10 -56.39
C ILE A 3 -3.09 -5.95 -55.28
N ALA A 4 -2.50 -4.75 -55.22
CA ALA A 4 -1.88 -4.23 -54.01
C ALA A 4 -2.99 -3.50 -53.22
N ALA A 5 -3.19 -3.84 -51.95
CA ALA A 5 -4.02 -3.08 -51.02
C ALA A 5 -3.06 -2.35 -50.07
N ASN A 6 -2.80 -1.05 -50.25
CA ASN A 6 -3.63 0.11 -49.89
C ASN A 6 -3.99 0.14 -48.40
N ILE A 7 -3.12 0.77 -47.60
CA ILE A 7 -3.40 1.16 -46.22
C ILE A 7 -3.42 2.69 -46.20
N PRO A 8 -4.60 3.34 -46.06
CA PRO A 8 -4.67 4.80 -46.01
C PRO A 8 -4.27 5.33 -44.63
N GLN A 9 -3.36 6.31 -44.65
CA GLN A 9 -3.05 7.18 -43.52
C GLN A 9 -4.29 8.03 -43.16
N THR A 10 -4.68 8.03 -41.89
CA THR A 10 -5.76 8.92 -41.42
C THR A 10 -5.16 10.00 -40.54
N SER A 11 -5.01 11.20 -41.11
CA SER A 11 -4.67 12.43 -40.39
C SER A 11 -5.92 12.94 -39.67
N LEU A 12 -5.84 13.17 -38.34
CA LEU A 12 -6.88 13.88 -37.61
C LEU A 12 -6.90 15.35 -38.05
N THR A 13 -7.99 15.75 -38.69
CA THR A 13 -8.26 17.15 -39.02
C THR A 13 -9.07 17.76 -37.88
N THR A 14 -8.52 18.77 -37.22
CA THR A 14 -9.19 19.58 -36.21
C THR A 14 -10.33 20.36 -36.86
N GLN A 15 -11.58 20.11 -36.46
CA GLN A 15 -12.72 20.91 -36.88
C GLN A 15 -13.23 21.73 -35.69
N THR A 16 -12.90 23.02 -35.75
CA THR A 16 -13.45 24.08 -34.92
C THR A 16 -14.84 24.45 -35.45
N ALA A 17 -15.86 24.44 -34.61
CA ALA A 17 -17.12 25.14 -34.89
C ALA A 17 -17.68 25.76 -33.61
N SER A 18 -17.59 27.08 -33.53
CA SER A 18 -18.34 27.92 -32.59
C SER A 18 -19.59 28.46 -33.30
N ALA A 19 -20.76 28.33 -32.68
CA ALA A 19 -21.91 29.23 -32.89
C ALA A 19 -22.88 29.15 -31.69
N THR A 20 -23.52 30.27 -31.40
CA THR A 20 -24.00 30.76 -30.10
C THR A 20 -25.55 30.81 -30.01
N SER A 21 -26.09 30.78 -28.77
CA SER A 21 -27.41 31.30 -28.28
C SER A 21 -28.69 30.61 -28.80
N GLU A 22 -29.79 30.42 -28.05
CA GLU A 22 -30.32 31.05 -26.81
C GLU A 22 -31.52 30.23 -26.26
N ALA A 23 -31.86 30.44 -24.96
CA ALA A 23 -33.20 30.36 -24.32
C ALA A 23 -33.40 29.42 -23.08
N ARG A 24 -33.39 30.08 -21.90
CA ARG A 24 -34.02 29.86 -20.55
C ARG A 24 -35.18 28.84 -20.46
N ALA A 25 -35.49 28.11 -19.37
CA ALA A 25 -35.44 28.36 -17.91
C ALA A 25 -35.67 27.03 -17.08
N PRO A 26 -36.01 27.05 -15.77
CA PRO A 26 -35.15 26.66 -14.64
C PRO A 26 -35.60 25.38 -13.90
N THR A 27 -34.66 24.53 -13.44
CA THR A 27 -34.99 23.50 -12.44
C THR A 27 -33.85 23.26 -11.46
N SER A 28 -34.13 23.66 -10.22
CA SER A 28 -33.87 22.92 -8.98
C SER A 28 -32.46 22.44 -8.67
N GLN A 29 -31.91 23.12 -7.65
CA GLN A 29 -30.96 22.62 -6.67
C GLN A 29 -30.86 21.10 -6.56
N THR A 30 -29.67 20.58 -6.88
CA THR A 30 -29.04 19.57 -6.04
C THR A 30 -27.60 20.01 -5.87
N GLY A 31 -27.34 20.78 -4.81
CA GLY A 31 -25.97 21.01 -4.38
C GLY A 31 -25.33 19.65 -4.18
N PHE A 32 -24.24 19.38 -4.90
CA PHE A 32 -23.32 18.33 -4.51
C PHE A 32 -22.63 18.83 -3.24
N THR A 33 -23.32 18.69 -2.12
CA THR A 33 -22.71 18.82 -0.80
C THR A 33 -21.80 17.62 -0.70
N ILE A 34 -20.51 17.83 -0.95
CA ILE A 34 -19.49 16.91 -0.51
C ILE A 34 -19.56 16.94 1.02
N GLN A 35 -20.35 16.04 1.59
CA GLN A 35 -20.17 15.62 2.97
C GLN A 35 -18.88 14.80 3.00
N THR A 36 -17.73 15.46 2.99
CA THR A 36 -16.56 14.84 3.61
C THR A 36 -16.69 15.16 5.08
N SER A 37 -17.19 14.16 5.80
CA SER A 37 -17.05 13.97 7.23
C SER A 37 -15.74 14.58 7.75
N ALA A 38 -15.82 15.20 8.93
CA ALA A 38 -14.69 15.69 9.70
C ALA A 38 -13.49 14.72 9.60
N PRO A 39 -12.24 15.21 9.62
CA PRO A 39 -11.08 14.32 9.66
C PRO A 39 -11.16 13.52 10.96
N THR A 40 -11.73 12.32 10.90
CA THR A 40 -11.24 11.21 11.70
C THR A 40 -9.78 11.17 11.33
N SER A 41 -8.91 11.51 12.28
CA SER A 41 -7.47 11.47 12.13
C SER A 41 -7.12 10.11 11.53
N ALA A 42 -6.96 10.06 10.21
CA ALA A 42 -6.54 8.84 9.54
C ALA A 42 -5.22 8.46 10.20
N PRO A 43 -5.01 7.18 10.53
CA PRO A 43 -3.71 6.76 11.05
C PRO A 43 -2.65 7.24 10.05
N MET A 44 -1.68 8.00 10.56
CA MET A 44 -0.55 8.44 9.75
C MET A 44 0.16 7.20 9.20
N ALA A 45 0.78 7.30 8.02
CA ALA A 45 1.44 6.18 7.34
C ALA A 45 2.31 5.34 8.28
N GLU A 46 3.04 6.03 9.16
CA GLU A 46 3.97 5.47 10.13
C GLU A 46 3.26 4.54 11.13
N ALA A 47 2.03 4.88 11.54
CA ALA A 47 1.23 4.04 12.42
C ALA A 47 0.78 2.75 11.73
N ILE A 48 0.49 2.82 10.42
CA ILE A 48 0.14 1.63 9.64
C ILE A 48 1.37 0.73 9.49
N TYR A 49 2.51 1.27 9.07
CA TYR A 49 3.76 0.51 8.99
C TYR A 49 4.20 -0.07 10.33
N ALA A 50 3.94 0.62 11.44
CA ALA A 50 4.21 0.14 12.79
C ALA A 50 3.38 -1.07 13.23
N ASP A 51 2.37 -1.49 12.47
CA ASP A 51 1.62 -2.73 12.74
C ASP A 51 2.23 -3.96 12.04
N TYR A 52 3.08 -3.78 11.02
CA TYR A 52 3.64 -4.89 10.24
C TYR A 52 5.18 -5.00 10.28
N ASP A 53 5.71 -6.22 10.31
CA ASP A 53 7.16 -6.44 10.28
C ASP A 53 7.61 -6.87 8.87
N LEU A 54 8.30 -5.99 8.14
CA LEU A 54 8.73 -6.23 6.75
C LEU A 54 9.75 -7.37 6.60
N THR A 55 10.35 -7.83 7.70
CA THR A 55 11.22 -9.03 7.72
C THR A 55 10.46 -10.33 8.02
N ASP A 56 9.19 -10.26 8.43
CA ASP A 56 8.34 -11.41 8.76
C ASP A 56 6.87 -11.15 8.38
N MET A 57 6.63 -10.99 7.07
CA MET A 57 5.31 -10.64 6.53
C MET A 57 4.80 -11.68 5.53
N SER A 58 3.51 -11.98 5.61
CA SER A 58 2.82 -12.80 4.61
C SER A 58 2.28 -11.94 3.46
N PRO A 59 2.09 -12.52 2.26
CA PRO A 59 1.40 -11.85 1.17
C PRO A 59 0.00 -11.31 1.51
N ASP A 60 -0.77 -11.97 2.38
CA ASP A 60 -2.06 -11.48 2.88
C ASP A 60 -1.89 -10.22 3.74
N GLU A 61 -0.88 -10.19 4.62
CA GLU A 61 -0.54 -9.02 5.46
C GLU A 61 -0.10 -7.83 4.59
N ILE A 62 0.55 -8.07 3.44
CA ILE A 62 0.92 -7.03 2.48
C ILE A 62 -0.32 -6.43 1.81
N ASP A 63 -1.27 -7.26 1.38
CA ASP A 63 -2.53 -6.76 0.79
C ASP A 63 -3.32 -5.92 1.82
N ASP A 64 -3.40 -6.36 3.07
CA ASP A 64 -4.05 -5.61 4.15
C ASP A 64 -3.34 -4.27 4.44
N MET A 65 -2.01 -4.28 4.54
CA MET A 65 -1.22 -3.06 4.73
C MET A 65 -1.41 -2.06 3.59
N THR A 66 -1.34 -2.53 2.33
CA THR A 66 -1.49 -1.66 1.15
C THR A 66 -2.91 -1.10 1.03
N ASP A 67 -3.94 -1.86 1.41
CA ASP A 67 -5.31 -1.36 1.49
C ASP A 67 -5.45 -0.25 2.53
N ARG A 68 -4.90 -0.46 3.74
CA ARG A 68 -4.91 0.57 4.80
C ARG A 68 -4.17 1.84 4.41
N LEU A 69 -3.01 1.72 3.74
CA LEU A 69 -2.26 2.87 3.22
C LEU A 69 -3.09 3.65 2.18
N ARG A 70 -3.77 2.93 1.29
CA ARG A 70 -4.67 3.53 0.27
C ARG A 70 -5.85 4.25 0.92
N GLU A 71 -6.50 3.63 1.91
CA GLU A 71 -7.61 4.23 2.66
C GLU A 71 -7.20 5.48 3.45
N ALA A 72 -5.97 5.51 3.97
CA ALA A 72 -5.40 6.67 4.64
C ALA A 72 -4.99 7.81 3.68
N GLY A 73 -5.11 7.60 2.37
CA GLY A 73 -4.67 8.55 1.34
C GLY A 73 -3.14 8.66 1.24
N VAL A 74 -2.41 7.73 1.86
CA VAL A 74 -0.96 7.64 1.80
C VAL A 74 -0.60 6.83 0.57
N TYR A 75 -0.47 7.52 -0.55
CA TYR A 75 -0.16 6.89 -1.84
C TYR A 75 1.17 7.43 -2.36
N GLU A 76 2.25 6.69 -2.13
CA GLU A 76 3.44 6.84 -2.96
C GLU A 76 3.49 5.66 -3.93
N PHE A 77 3.34 6.00 -5.21
CA PHE A 77 3.09 5.04 -6.29
C PHE A 77 4.18 3.96 -6.38
N SER A 78 5.43 4.35 -6.11
CA SER A 78 6.62 3.52 -6.29
C SER A 78 6.69 2.42 -5.23
N ASP A 79 6.54 2.79 -3.97
CA ASP A 79 6.52 1.87 -2.83
C ASP A 79 5.32 0.95 -2.91
N MET A 80 4.14 1.51 -3.22
CA MET A 80 2.92 0.73 -3.38
C MET A 80 3.05 -0.29 -4.50
N MET A 81 3.63 0.07 -5.64
CA MET A 81 3.86 -0.89 -6.72
C MET A 81 4.76 -2.03 -6.25
N MET A 82 5.89 -1.73 -5.57
CA MET A 82 6.78 -2.78 -5.07
C MET A 82 6.05 -3.72 -4.12
N LEU A 83 5.33 -3.17 -3.14
CA LEU A 83 4.57 -3.94 -2.15
C LEU A 83 3.46 -4.79 -2.82
N GLU A 84 2.67 -4.21 -3.71
CA GLU A 84 1.57 -4.91 -4.38
C GLU A 84 2.06 -6.11 -5.20
N THR A 85 3.26 -6.07 -5.81
CA THR A 85 3.83 -7.26 -6.48
C THR A 85 4.17 -8.42 -5.55
N ARG A 86 4.16 -8.19 -4.24
CA ARG A 86 4.37 -9.20 -3.19
C ARG A 86 3.05 -9.59 -2.50
N GLY A 87 1.94 -8.92 -2.79
CA GLY A 87 0.63 -9.24 -2.23
C GLY A 87 0.02 -10.52 -2.79
N THR A 88 -0.90 -11.12 -2.04
CA THR A 88 -1.63 -12.34 -2.44
C THR A 88 -2.35 -12.16 -3.77
N ARG A 89 -3.03 -11.04 -3.98
CA ARG A 89 -3.78 -10.78 -5.22
C ARG A 89 -2.90 -10.89 -6.47
N PHE A 90 -1.71 -10.31 -6.42
CA PHE A 90 -0.79 -10.33 -7.55
C PHE A 90 -0.16 -11.71 -7.74
N GLN A 91 0.32 -12.33 -6.65
CA GLN A 91 0.96 -13.64 -6.74
C GLN A 91 -0.01 -14.74 -7.18
N GLN A 92 -1.25 -14.71 -6.69
CA GLN A 92 -2.31 -15.61 -7.15
C GLN A 92 -2.62 -15.38 -8.64
N HIS A 93 -2.72 -14.13 -9.08
CA HIS A 93 -2.94 -13.82 -10.50
C HIS A 93 -1.83 -14.39 -11.40
N LEU A 94 -0.56 -14.35 -10.95
CA LEU A 94 0.54 -14.98 -11.66
C LEU A 94 0.39 -16.51 -11.72
N CYS A 95 0.06 -17.16 -10.60
CA CYS A 95 -0.17 -18.61 -10.56
C CYS A 95 -1.33 -19.02 -11.48
N ASP A 96 -2.43 -18.28 -11.47
CA ASP A 96 -3.59 -18.52 -12.34
C ASP A 96 -3.19 -18.36 -13.82
N GLY A 97 -2.44 -17.30 -14.16
CA GLY A 97 -1.96 -17.08 -15.52
C GLY A 97 -1.02 -18.18 -16.02
N LEU A 98 -0.15 -18.71 -15.17
CA LEU A 98 0.71 -19.85 -15.51
C LEU A 98 -0.09 -21.14 -15.72
N TYR A 99 -1.10 -21.36 -14.87
CA TYR A 99 -2.02 -22.49 -15.01
C TYR A 99 -2.81 -22.41 -16.33
N GLU A 100 -3.36 -21.24 -16.66
CA GLU A 100 -4.07 -20.98 -17.93
C GLU A 100 -3.17 -21.17 -19.15
N ALA A 101 -1.87 -20.85 -19.03
CA ALA A 101 -0.87 -21.09 -20.07
C ALA A 101 -0.47 -22.57 -20.22
N GLY A 102 -1.06 -23.47 -19.44
CA GLY A 102 -0.82 -24.92 -19.49
C GLY A 102 0.41 -25.37 -18.69
N ILE A 103 0.96 -24.52 -17.82
CA ILE A 103 2.06 -24.88 -16.93
C ILE A 103 1.45 -25.53 -15.68
N LEU A 104 1.27 -26.85 -15.76
CA LEU A 104 0.58 -27.65 -14.75
C LEU A 104 1.42 -27.92 -13.48
N GLU A 105 2.73 -27.69 -13.54
CA GLU A 105 3.65 -27.74 -12.39
C GLU A 105 3.78 -26.38 -11.69
N SER A 106 2.75 -25.53 -11.79
CA SER A 106 2.74 -24.26 -11.08
C SER A 106 2.72 -24.53 -9.57
N PRO A 107 3.68 -24.02 -8.80
CA PRO A 107 3.72 -24.23 -7.36
C PRO A 107 2.43 -23.67 -6.74
N SER A 108 1.84 -24.43 -5.81
CA SER A 108 0.69 -23.96 -5.03
C SER A 108 1.10 -22.71 -4.25
N PHE A 109 0.37 -21.63 -4.44
CA PHE A 109 0.57 -20.38 -3.70
C PHE A 109 -0.10 -20.47 -2.32
N ASP A 110 0.58 -19.95 -1.30
CA ASP A 110 0.09 -19.84 0.06
C ASP A 110 0.31 -18.40 0.56
N GLY A 111 -0.78 -17.63 0.60
CA GLY A 111 -0.78 -16.22 1.02
C GLY A 111 -0.49 -16.00 2.51
N THR A 112 -0.52 -17.06 3.32
CA THR A 112 -0.24 -17.01 4.76
C THR A 112 1.23 -17.23 5.09
N ARG A 113 2.01 -17.70 4.13
CA ARG A 113 3.42 -18.02 4.35
C ARG A 113 4.25 -16.74 4.46
N LYS A 114 4.80 -16.51 5.65
CA LYS A 114 5.65 -15.37 5.96
C LYS A 114 7.02 -15.46 5.30
N SER A 115 7.58 -14.29 5.00
CA SER A 115 8.91 -14.14 4.40
C SER A 115 9.52 -12.78 4.69
N ASP A 116 10.84 -12.67 4.50
CA ASP A 116 11.55 -11.39 4.53
C ASP A 116 11.38 -10.67 3.20
N ILE A 117 10.53 -9.63 3.22
CA ILE A 117 10.17 -8.88 2.03
C ILE A 117 11.33 -7.97 1.59
N LEU A 118 12.05 -7.38 2.54
CA LEU A 118 13.22 -6.53 2.25
C LEU A 118 14.32 -7.34 1.58
N GLU A 119 14.62 -8.52 2.11
CA GLU A 119 15.60 -9.43 1.52
C GLU A 119 15.14 -9.92 0.14
N SER A 120 13.84 -10.18 -0.05
CA SER A 120 13.31 -10.55 -1.37
C SER A 120 13.58 -9.48 -2.44
N PHE A 121 13.48 -8.20 -2.09
CA PHE A 121 13.78 -7.09 -3.00
C PHE A 121 15.28 -6.95 -3.25
N LYS A 122 16.12 -7.09 -2.21
CA LYS A 122 17.59 -7.12 -2.37
C LYS A 122 18.03 -8.17 -3.37
N ILE A 123 17.51 -9.40 -3.21
CA ILE A 123 17.80 -10.51 -4.12
C ILE A 123 17.36 -10.18 -5.55
N GLN A 124 16.14 -9.65 -5.72
CA GLN A 124 15.63 -9.28 -7.05
C GLN A 124 16.47 -8.19 -7.73
N ILE A 125 16.86 -7.15 -6.98
CA ILE A 125 17.70 -6.05 -7.47
C ILE A 125 19.08 -6.57 -7.86
N GLU A 126 19.68 -7.43 -7.03
CA GLU A 126 21.00 -8.01 -7.32
C GLU A 126 20.96 -8.96 -8.53
N MET A 127 19.90 -9.76 -8.69
CA MET A 127 19.71 -10.55 -9.92
C MET A 127 19.56 -9.67 -11.15
N SER A 128 18.80 -8.57 -11.04
CA SER A 128 18.63 -7.60 -12.14
C SER A 128 19.95 -6.92 -12.49
N ARG A 129 20.79 -6.62 -11.48
CA ARG A 129 22.13 -6.06 -11.65
C ARG A 129 23.08 -6.98 -12.41
N ARG A 130 23.03 -8.28 -12.12
CA ARG A 130 23.83 -9.29 -12.83
C ARG A 130 23.34 -9.53 -14.26
N ALA A 131 22.04 -9.36 -14.50
CA ALA A 131 21.42 -9.58 -15.80
C ALA A 131 21.50 -8.35 -16.72
N SER A 132 21.83 -7.16 -16.19
CA SER A 132 21.91 -5.91 -16.95
C SER A 132 23.33 -5.63 -17.45
N ASP A 133 23.46 -5.21 -18.70
CA ASP A 133 24.70 -4.68 -19.30
C ASP A 133 25.09 -3.37 -18.54
N PRO A 134 26.38 -3.00 -18.39
CA PRO A 134 26.83 -1.92 -17.48
C PRO A 134 26.48 -0.48 -17.93
N ALA A 135 25.47 -0.33 -18.79
CA ALA A 135 24.97 0.94 -19.29
C ALA A 135 23.44 1.04 -19.08
N GLY A 136 22.98 1.21 -17.84
CA GLY A 136 21.55 1.43 -17.62
C GLY A 136 21.10 1.72 -16.19
N ASP A 137 20.45 2.88 -16.05
CA ASP A 137 19.64 3.48 -14.97
C ASP A 137 18.48 2.66 -14.30
N PRO A 138 17.92 1.54 -14.84
CA PRO A 138 16.67 0.97 -14.29
C PRO A 138 16.73 0.47 -12.84
N ILE A 139 17.94 0.17 -12.35
CA ILE A 139 18.15 -0.44 -11.03
C ILE A 139 18.13 0.62 -9.93
N ASP A 140 18.52 1.86 -10.24
CA ASP A 140 18.65 2.94 -9.26
C ASP A 140 17.29 3.33 -8.67
N TYR A 141 16.22 3.23 -9.45
CA TYR A 141 14.86 3.45 -8.97
C TYR A 141 14.42 2.37 -7.97
N ALA A 142 14.65 1.10 -8.29
CA ALA A 142 14.31 -0.01 -7.39
C ALA A 142 15.13 0.05 -6.09
N GLN A 143 16.41 0.43 -6.20
CA GLN A 143 17.28 0.63 -5.03
C GLN A 143 16.76 1.77 -4.14
N LYS A 144 16.41 2.92 -4.72
CA LYS A 144 15.88 4.06 -3.96
C LYS A 144 14.60 3.72 -3.19
N ASN A 145 13.69 2.95 -3.79
CA ASN A 145 12.46 2.53 -3.13
C ASN A 145 12.76 1.52 -2.01
N LEU A 146 13.70 0.58 -2.23
CA LEU A 146 14.16 -0.33 -1.19
C LEU A 146 14.75 0.44 0.00
N ASP A 147 15.66 1.38 -0.25
CA ASP A 147 16.29 2.20 0.81
C ASP A 147 15.22 2.92 1.64
N ARG A 148 14.18 3.46 0.99
CA ARG A 148 13.06 4.11 1.67
C ARG A 148 12.23 3.13 2.51
N LEU A 149 11.96 1.93 2.00
CA LEU A 149 11.26 0.88 2.73
C LEU A 149 12.05 0.42 3.97
N GLU A 150 13.38 0.34 3.87
CA GLU A 150 14.27 0.05 5.00
C GLU A 150 14.23 1.17 6.05
N ASP A 151 14.24 2.44 5.63
CA ASP A 151 14.12 3.59 6.52
C ASP A 151 12.78 3.59 7.28
N ILE A 152 11.67 3.32 6.55
CA ILE A 152 10.33 3.20 7.13
C ILE A 152 10.29 2.05 8.15
N HIS A 153 10.87 0.90 7.81
CA HIS A 153 10.93 -0.25 8.70
C HIS A 153 11.72 0.06 9.98
N ALA A 154 12.91 0.65 9.84
CA ALA A 154 13.76 1.00 10.97
C ALA A 154 13.07 2.00 11.91
N GLN A 155 12.36 2.99 11.35
CA GLN A 155 11.58 3.95 12.12
C GLN A 155 10.42 3.27 12.86
N ALA A 156 9.67 2.41 12.17
CA ALA A 156 8.57 1.64 12.76
C ALA A 156 9.05 0.76 13.93
N GLN A 157 10.20 0.09 13.78
CA GLN A 157 10.80 -0.72 14.85
C GLN A 157 11.24 0.14 16.04
N ALA A 158 11.83 1.31 15.79
CA ALA A 158 12.20 2.24 16.85
C ALA A 158 10.97 2.73 17.62
N ASP A 159 9.86 2.99 16.94
CA ASP A 159 8.63 3.45 17.58
C ASP A 159 7.92 2.34 18.37
N ARG A 160 7.95 1.09 17.89
CA ARG A 160 7.53 -0.09 18.68
C ARG A 160 8.34 -0.24 19.96
N ALA A 161 9.66 -0.12 19.86
CA ALA A 161 10.55 -0.23 21.02
C ALA A 161 10.27 0.87 22.05
N LYS A 162 10.02 2.11 21.60
CA LYS A 162 9.59 3.21 22.49
C LYS A 162 8.25 2.91 23.16
N ALA A 163 7.26 2.42 22.42
CA ALA A 163 5.94 2.10 22.96
C ALA A 163 5.99 1.00 24.04
N GLN A 164 6.82 -0.03 23.85
CA GLN A 164 7.05 -1.10 24.84
C GLN A 164 7.83 -0.63 26.07
N SER A 165 8.66 0.41 25.94
CA SER A 165 9.45 0.96 27.05
C SER A 165 8.65 1.81 28.04
N VAL A 166 7.39 2.17 27.71
CA VAL A 166 6.50 2.86 28.66
C VAL A 166 6.00 1.82 29.67
N PRO A 167 6.40 1.89 30.95
CA PRO A 167 5.94 0.93 31.94
C PRO A 167 4.41 1.01 32.03
N SER A 168 3.74 -0.09 31.68
CA SER A 168 2.32 -0.27 31.89
C SER A 168 2.00 0.13 33.32
N ARG A 169 1.23 1.22 33.46
CA ARG A 169 0.82 1.89 34.70
C ARG A 169 1.07 1.00 35.91
N ALA A 170 2.14 1.29 36.65
CA ALA A 170 2.46 0.60 37.89
C ALA A 170 1.17 0.40 38.68
N ALA A 171 0.91 -0.85 39.07
CA ALA A 171 -0.17 -1.16 40.01
C ALA A 171 -0.08 -0.13 41.16
N PRO A 172 -1.21 0.49 41.56
CA PRO A 172 -1.17 1.50 42.61
C PRO A 172 -0.43 0.91 43.80
N PRO A 173 0.53 1.65 44.41
CA PRO A 173 1.29 1.14 45.54
C PRO A 173 0.29 0.63 46.60
N PRO A 174 0.59 -0.47 47.30
CA PRO A 174 -0.36 -1.15 48.18
C PRO A 174 -1.00 -0.21 49.23
N ALA A 175 -0.35 0.90 49.58
CA ALA A 175 -0.90 1.95 50.42
C ALA A 175 -2.13 2.66 49.81
N LEU A 176 -2.15 2.92 48.49
CA LEU A 176 -3.30 3.53 47.80
C LEU A 176 -4.46 2.53 47.65
N ALA A 177 -4.16 1.26 47.41
CA ALA A 177 -5.18 0.20 47.37
C ALA A 177 -5.85 0.00 48.74
N GLN A 178 -5.06 0.05 49.83
CA GLN A 178 -5.58 -0.04 51.20
C GLN A 178 -6.40 1.20 51.60
N SER A 179 -6.01 2.40 51.14
CA SER A 179 -6.73 3.63 51.44
C SER A 179 -8.10 3.70 50.74
N LEU A 180 -8.21 3.20 49.51
CA LEU A 180 -9.49 3.08 48.79
C LEU A 180 -10.42 2.02 49.42
N LEU A 181 -9.88 0.89 49.86
CA LEU A 181 -10.67 -0.13 50.56
C LEU A 181 -11.19 0.37 51.92
N GLY A 182 -10.35 1.11 52.66
CA GLY A 182 -10.74 1.70 53.95
C GLY A 182 -11.83 2.77 53.83
N PHE A 183 -11.83 3.54 52.74
CA PHE A 183 -12.85 4.56 52.49
C PHE A 183 -14.22 3.95 52.11
N MET A 184 -14.24 2.85 51.34
CA MET A 184 -15.47 2.11 51.02
C MET A 184 -16.06 1.37 52.23
N ALA A 185 -15.24 0.96 53.20
CA ALA A 185 -15.70 0.28 54.41
C ALA A 185 -16.31 1.22 55.48
N GLN A 186 -16.10 2.54 55.38
CA GLN A 186 -16.68 3.54 56.30
C GLN A 186 -17.92 4.26 55.74
N SER A 187 -18.32 3.98 54.50
CA SER A 187 -19.46 4.62 53.82
C SER A 187 -20.68 3.71 53.68
N GLY A 188 -20.73 2.58 54.41
CA GLY A 188 -21.88 1.68 54.52
C GLY A 188 -22.56 1.75 55.89
#